data_AF-A0A3C0TNX2-F1
#
_entry.id   AF-A0A3C0TNX2-F1
#
_cell.length_a   1.000
_cell.length_b   1.000
_cell.length_c   1.000
_cell.angle_alpha   90.00
_cell.angle_beta   90.00
_cell.angle_gamma   90.00
#
_symmetry.space_group_name_H-M   'P 1'
#
loop_
_entity.id
_entity.type
_entity.pdbx_description
1 polymer ?
#
loop_
_entity_poly.entity_id
_entity_poly.type
_entity_poly.pdbx_seq_one_letter_code
_entity_poly.pdbx_strand_id
1 'polypeptide(L)'
;MKKRFLLPVFLLVLAAALSNAEDVSAKGMQDIAAVTNNILIGELFPSGTAYLERISMNGGYDNVQRFDDLNYEKQLRLYPLEKGGADHFDARFVKVIKNTYIGGIEEGSGYFLYPFSQSRQNALVYQADKKPGKATTGIALYNYTVSKIIYFNKNDKRKYSKEEYRKAMERVRRDNEAKEQHGSTLAKITKNNTILNATKRALIKIKKIDYDILISTYRTHGMEYASDVYVVDFVKHGTVVMTKEKHNSDGPY
;
A
#
# COMPACT_ATOMS: atom_id res chain seq x y z
N MET A 1 30.98 31.92 48.43
CA MET A 1 29.71 31.37 47.89
C MET A 1 29.92 30.96 46.43
N LYS A 2 29.96 29.66 46.13
CA LYS A 2 30.08 29.13 44.76
C LYS A 2 28.66 28.87 44.21
N LYS A 3 28.23 29.61 43.19
CA LYS A 3 27.02 29.28 42.41
C LYS A 3 27.46 28.70 41.06
N ARG A 4 27.23 27.40 40.89
CA ARG A 4 27.30 26.70 39.60
C ARG A 4 26.08 27.10 38.79
N PHE A 5 26.27 27.71 37.62
CA PHE A 5 25.23 27.80 36.61
C PHE A 5 25.37 26.61 35.66
N LEU A 6 24.41 25.70 35.76
CA LEU A 6 24.14 24.64 34.79
C LEU A 6 23.22 25.24 33.71
N LEU A 7 23.71 25.32 32.48
CA LEU A 7 22.95 25.23 31.24
C LEU A 7 24.01 24.92 30.15
N PRO A 8 23.80 24.02 29.16
CA PRO A 8 22.52 23.75 28.51
C PRO A 8 22.35 22.27 28.05
N VAL A 9 21.53 21.47 28.72
CA VAL A 9 21.12 20.14 28.17
C VAL A 9 19.82 20.24 27.37
N PHE A 10 19.12 21.37 27.43
CA PHE A 10 17.79 21.50 26.82
C PHE A 10 17.79 22.02 25.36
N LEU A 11 18.92 22.52 24.86
CA LEU A 11 19.03 23.00 23.47
C LEU A 11 19.51 21.93 22.48
N LEU A 12 20.01 20.78 22.95
CA LEU A 12 20.42 19.68 22.07
C LEU A 12 19.27 18.73 21.67
N VAL A 13 18.14 18.75 22.40
CA VAL A 13 16.99 17.88 22.08
C VAL A 13 16.10 18.50 20.98
N LEU A 14 16.19 19.81 20.76
CA LEU A 14 15.37 20.51 19.76
C LEU A 14 16.01 20.56 18.37
N ALA A 15 17.34 20.38 18.26
CA ALA A 15 18.03 20.30 16.97
C ALA A 15 17.88 18.92 16.29
N ALA A 16 17.53 17.87 17.03
CA ALA A 16 17.27 16.54 16.47
C ALA A 16 15.87 16.37 15.86
N ALA A 17 14.98 17.37 16.01
CA ALA A 17 13.61 17.34 15.49
C ALA A 17 13.44 18.08 14.15
N LEU A 18 14.51 18.68 13.61
CA LEU A 18 14.46 19.56 12.43
C LEU A 18 15.19 19.01 11.18
N SER A 19 15.63 17.75 11.17
CA SER A 19 16.37 17.18 10.02
C SER A 19 15.98 15.74 9.65
N ASN A 20 14.72 15.33 9.83
CA ASN A 20 14.28 13.98 9.45
C ASN A 20 13.70 13.90 8.03
N ALA A 21 14.33 14.59 7.09
CA ALA A 21 14.40 14.09 5.73
C ALA A 21 15.87 13.67 5.55
N GLU A 22 16.20 12.43 5.93
CA GLU A 22 17.42 11.83 5.38
C GLU A 22 17.25 11.91 3.87
N ASP A 23 18.06 12.75 3.22
CA ASP A 23 18.14 12.80 1.76
C ASP A 23 18.43 11.38 1.29
N VAL A 24 17.44 10.75 0.67
CA VAL A 24 17.62 9.43 0.09
C VAL A 24 18.61 9.63 -1.04
N SER A 25 19.83 9.10 -0.87
CA SER A 25 20.86 9.20 -1.90
C SER A 25 20.33 8.69 -3.24
N ALA A 26 20.91 9.14 -4.35
CA ALA A 26 20.50 8.67 -5.69
C ALA A 26 20.50 7.12 -5.79
N LYS A 27 21.42 6.46 -5.09
CA LYS A 27 21.45 5.01 -4.93
C LYS A 27 20.25 4.48 -4.14
N GLY A 28 19.90 5.09 -3.00
CA GLY A 28 18.71 4.71 -2.23
C GLY A 28 17.41 4.89 -3.02
N MET A 29 17.33 5.90 -3.89
CA MET A 29 16.18 6.09 -4.78
C MET A 29 16.09 4.99 -5.84
N GLN A 30 17.22 4.56 -6.40
CA GLN A 30 17.29 3.42 -7.31
C GLN A 30 16.91 2.11 -6.61
N ASP A 31 17.38 1.89 -5.39
CA ASP A 31 17.04 0.69 -4.60
C ASP A 31 15.54 0.64 -4.29
N ILE A 32 14.93 1.76 -3.88
CA ILE A 32 13.49 1.86 -3.64
C ILE A 32 12.69 1.63 -4.93
N ALA A 33 13.14 2.18 -6.07
CA ALA A 33 12.51 1.95 -7.36
C ALA A 33 12.60 0.47 -7.79
N ALA A 34 13.75 -0.17 -7.55
CA ALA A 34 13.91 -1.60 -7.79
C ALA A 34 12.94 -2.40 -6.91
N VAL A 35 12.94 -2.19 -5.59
CA VAL A 35 12.02 -2.89 -4.66
C VAL A 35 10.57 -2.69 -5.08
N THR A 36 10.18 -1.46 -5.39
CA THR A 36 8.85 -1.07 -5.88
C THR A 36 8.39 -1.93 -7.06
N ASN A 37 9.22 -2.06 -8.08
CA ASN A 37 8.91 -2.84 -9.27
C ASN A 37 8.73 -4.33 -8.96
N ASN A 38 9.27 -4.77 -7.82
CA ASN A 38 9.22 -6.14 -7.35
C ASN A 38 8.05 -6.47 -6.40
N ILE A 39 7.17 -5.50 -6.10
CA ILE A 39 6.01 -5.74 -5.23
C ILE A 39 4.79 -6.11 -6.08
N LEU A 40 4.23 -7.27 -5.75
CA LEU A 40 2.91 -7.69 -6.17
C LEU A 40 1.95 -7.63 -4.98
N ILE A 41 0.69 -7.35 -5.25
CA ILE A 41 -0.40 -7.31 -4.27
C ILE A 41 -1.65 -7.93 -4.88
N GLY A 42 -2.48 -8.57 -4.08
CA GLY A 42 -3.76 -9.07 -4.53
C GLY A 42 -4.37 -9.99 -3.51
N GLU A 43 -5.12 -10.99 -3.96
CA GLU A 43 -5.89 -11.87 -3.08
C GLU A 43 -5.65 -13.34 -3.41
N LEU A 44 -5.48 -14.15 -2.35
CA LEU A 44 -5.45 -15.61 -2.41
C LEU A 44 -6.79 -16.15 -1.90
N PHE A 45 -7.41 -17.00 -2.71
CA PHE A 45 -8.74 -17.55 -2.48
C PHE A 45 -8.71 -18.95 -1.86
N PRO A 46 -9.81 -19.43 -1.24
CA PRO A 46 -9.90 -20.78 -0.69
C PRO A 46 -9.67 -21.90 -1.73
N SER A 47 -9.87 -21.60 -3.03
CA SER A 47 -9.50 -22.49 -4.13
C SER A 47 -8.00 -22.80 -4.16
N GLY A 48 -7.18 -21.94 -3.56
CA GLY A 48 -5.72 -21.92 -3.63
C GLY A 48 -5.19 -21.05 -4.76
N THR A 49 -6.07 -20.44 -5.56
CA THR A 49 -5.68 -19.52 -6.63
C THR A 49 -5.41 -18.14 -6.04
N ALA A 50 -4.26 -17.56 -6.37
CA ALA A 50 -3.92 -16.18 -6.09
C ALA A 50 -3.91 -15.38 -7.38
N TYR A 51 -4.55 -14.21 -7.34
CA TYR A 51 -4.53 -13.23 -8.41
C TYR A 51 -3.76 -12.03 -7.91
N LEU A 52 -2.67 -11.70 -8.59
CA LEU A 52 -1.72 -10.70 -8.14
C LEU A 52 -1.49 -9.65 -9.21
N GLU A 53 -1.44 -8.41 -8.75
CA GLU A 53 -1.23 -7.20 -9.51
C GLU A 53 0.09 -6.56 -9.12
N ARG A 54 0.75 -5.88 -10.05
CA ARG A 54 1.83 -4.96 -9.68
C ARG A 54 1.29 -3.79 -8.87
N ILE A 55 2.10 -3.33 -7.93
CA ILE A 55 1.92 -1.98 -7.38
C ILE A 55 2.41 -0.98 -8.44
N SER A 56 1.51 -0.57 -9.34
CA SER A 56 1.77 0.54 -10.26
C SER A 56 1.86 1.84 -9.45
N MET A 57 3.07 2.40 -9.35
CA MET A 57 3.34 3.59 -8.55
C MET A 57 3.38 4.90 -9.36
N ASN A 58 3.01 4.84 -10.65
CA ASN A 58 2.98 5.99 -11.57
C ASN A 58 1.61 6.66 -11.69
N GLY A 59 0.65 6.33 -10.81
CA GLY A 59 -0.52 7.15 -10.50
C GLY A 59 -1.43 7.48 -11.67
N GLY A 60 -2.43 6.64 -11.92
CA GLY A 60 -3.58 6.96 -12.76
C GLY A 60 -4.77 6.07 -12.39
N TYR A 61 -5.99 6.56 -12.64
CA TYR A 61 -7.21 5.75 -12.54
C TYR A 61 -7.22 4.63 -13.59
N ASP A 62 -6.55 4.84 -14.72
CA ASP A 62 -6.31 3.84 -15.77
C ASP A 62 -5.03 3.03 -15.49
N ASN A 63 -5.08 2.12 -14.51
CA ASN A 63 -4.01 1.17 -14.26
C ASN A 63 -4.04 0.02 -15.29
N VAL A 64 -3.81 0.33 -16.57
CA VAL A 64 -3.54 -0.71 -17.57
C VAL A 64 -2.16 -1.31 -17.25
N GLN A 65 -2.15 -2.40 -16.49
CA GLN A 65 -0.90 -3.10 -16.16
C GLN A 65 -0.31 -3.68 -17.45
N ARG A 66 0.85 -3.17 -17.84
CA ARG A 66 1.64 -3.76 -18.92
C ARG A 66 2.50 -4.86 -18.33
N PHE A 67 2.19 -6.06 -18.80
CA PHE A 67 2.82 -7.32 -18.40
C PHE A 67 3.87 -7.78 -19.41
N ASP A 68 4.00 -7.06 -20.52
CA ASP A 68 4.79 -7.51 -21.67
C ASP A 68 6.31 -7.49 -21.38
N ASP A 69 6.74 -6.74 -20.37
CA ASP A 69 8.14 -6.65 -19.91
C ASP A 69 8.40 -7.36 -18.56
N LEU A 70 7.44 -8.14 -18.05
CA LEU A 70 7.61 -8.87 -16.79
C LEU A 70 8.40 -10.16 -16.99
N ASN A 71 9.49 -10.30 -16.25
CA ASN A 71 9.99 -11.62 -15.90
C ASN A 71 9.22 -12.09 -14.65
N TYR A 72 8.25 -12.99 -14.82
CA TYR A 72 7.49 -13.54 -13.70
C TYR A 72 8.29 -14.63 -13.01
N GLU A 73 8.38 -14.56 -11.68
CA GLU A 73 8.95 -15.66 -10.93
C GLU A 73 8.07 -16.90 -11.05
N LYS A 74 8.69 -18.04 -11.37
CA LYS A 74 8.00 -19.34 -11.42
C LYS A 74 7.43 -19.73 -10.06
N GLN A 75 8.07 -19.26 -8.98
CA GLN A 75 7.65 -19.50 -7.61
C GLN A 75 7.80 -18.23 -6.79
N LEU A 76 6.82 -17.94 -5.94
CA LEU A 76 6.89 -16.82 -5.01
C LEU A 76 6.32 -17.19 -3.65
N ARG A 77 6.56 -16.32 -2.68
CA ARG A 77 5.89 -16.33 -1.38
C ARG A 77 4.91 -15.17 -1.32
N LEU A 78 3.66 -15.52 -1.07
CA LEU A 78 2.61 -14.56 -0.75
C LEU A 78 2.50 -14.40 0.75
N TYR A 79 2.60 -13.17 1.21
CA TYR A 79 2.53 -12.79 2.61
C TYR A 79 1.20 -12.10 2.90
N PRO A 80 0.34 -12.65 3.77
CA PRO A 80 -0.93 -12.01 4.14
C PRO A 80 -0.72 -10.62 4.73
N LEU A 81 -1.72 -9.74 4.59
CA LEU A 81 -1.74 -8.42 5.23
C LEU A 81 -2.46 -8.39 6.58
N GLU A 82 -3.12 -9.48 6.94
CA GLU A 82 -3.78 -9.66 8.24
C GLU A 82 -3.32 -10.96 8.89
N LYS A 83 -3.21 -10.95 10.22
CA LYS A 83 -2.90 -12.16 10.99
C LYS A 83 -4.12 -13.08 10.99
N GLY A 84 -4.00 -14.30 10.49
CA GLY A 84 -5.17 -15.19 10.40
C GLY A 84 -4.91 -16.63 9.97
N GLY A 85 -3.68 -17.12 10.02
CA GLY A 85 -3.35 -18.48 9.60
C GLY A 85 -1.86 -18.66 9.40
N ALA A 86 -1.45 -18.84 8.14
CA ALA A 86 -0.05 -19.00 7.77
C ALA A 86 0.70 -17.66 7.70
N ASP A 87 2.00 -17.67 8.04
CA ASP A 87 2.88 -16.50 7.88
C ASP A 87 3.16 -16.18 6.40
N HIS A 88 3.06 -17.19 5.53
CA HIS A 88 3.16 -17.07 4.08
C HIS A 88 2.53 -18.28 3.38
N PHE A 89 2.32 -18.14 2.08
CA PHE A 89 1.91 -19.19 1.17
C PHE A 89 2.94 -19.27 0.03
N ASP A 90 3.61 -20.42 -0.11
CA ASP A 90 4.39 -20.71 -1.31
C ASP A 90 3.42 -20.95 -2.48
N ALA A 91 3.69 -20.33 -3.62
CA ALA A 91 2.81 -20.40 -4.78
C ALA A 91 3.61 -20.45 -6.09
N ARG A 92 3.05 -21.14 -7.08
CA ARG A 92 3.68 -21.37 -8.40
C ARG A 92 2.92 -20.64 -9.49
N PHE A 93 3.64 -20.04 -10.40
CA PHE A 93 3.05 -19.34 -11.52
C PHE A 93 2.27 -20.29 -12.41
N VAL A 94 1.07 -19.88 -12.82
CA VAL A 94 0.19 -20.64 -13.72
C VAL A 94 0.08 -19.94 -15.05
N LYS A 95 -0.38 -18.68 -15.06
CA LYS A 95 -0.64 -17.92 -16.27
C LYS A 95 -0.76 -16.42 -15.98
N VAL A 96 -0.68 -15.63 -17.04
CA VAL A 96 -1.16 -14.25 -17.05
C VAL A 96 -2.60 -14.25 -17.52
N ILE A 97 -3.48 -13.51 -16.85
CA ILE A 97 -4.80 -13.18 -17.37
C ILE A 97 -4.83 -11.71 -17.77
N LYS A 98 -5.49 -11.43 -18.89
CA LYS A 98 -5.65 -10.08 -19.44
C LYS A 98 -7.14 -9.81 -19.65
N ASN A 99 -7.57 -8.58 -19.38
CA ASN A 99 -8.94 -8.11 -19.59
C ASN A 99 -10.03 -9.03 -19.00
N THR A 100 -9.77 -9.63 -17.85
CA THR A 100 -10.67 -10.59 -17.21
C THR A 100 -11.26 -9.97 -15.95
N TYR A 101 -12.56 -10.15 -15.72
CA TYR A 101 -13.21 -9.68 -14.49
C TYR A 101 -13.09 -10.75 -13.40
N ILE A 102 -12.18 -10.53 -12.44
CA ILE A 102 -11.84 -11.54 -11.41
C ILE A 102 -12.99 -11.71 -10.41
N GLY A 103 -13.72 -10.64 -10.09
CA GLY A 103 -14.89 -10.70 -9.19
C GLY A 103 -16.01 -11.61 -9.70
N GLY A 104 -16.07 -11.88 -11.01
CA GLY A 104 -17.01 -12.84 -11.62
C GLY A 104 -16.50 -14.28 -11.63
N ILE A 105 -15.23 -14.52 -11.29
CA ILE A 105 -14.62 -15.86 -11.18
C ILE A 105 -14.57 -16.28 -9.71
N GLU A 106 -14.14 -15.37 -8.83
CA GLU A 106 -13.97 -15.61 -7.41
C GLU A 106 -14.96 -14.75 -6.62
N GLU A 107 -16.13 -15.33 -6.31
CA GLU A 107 -17.17 -14.65 -5.56
C GLU A 107 -16.69 -14.22 -4.17
N GLY A 108 -17.08 -13.02 -3.73
CA GLY A 108 -16.75 -12.51 -2.40
C GLY A 108 -15.33 -11.97 -2.25
N SER A 109 -14.67 -11.61 -3.37
CA SER A 109 -13.40 -10.90 -3.33
C SER A 109 -13.51 -9.59 -2.55
N GLY A 110 -12.63 -9.41 -1.56
CA GLY A 110 -12.50 -8.16 -0.83
C GLY A 110 -11.53 -7.19 -1.50
N TYR A 111 -10.66 -7.70 -2.38
CA TYR A 111 -9.67 -6.93 -3.11
C TYR A 111 -10.16 -6.51 -4.49
N PHE A 112 -10.57 -7.47 -5.34
CA PHE A 112 -11.07 -7.20 -6.68
C PHE A 112 -12.55 -6.82 -6.57
N LEU A 113 -12.79 -5.56 -6.22
CA LEU A 113 -14.12 -5.06 -5.85
C LEU A 113 -15.08 -5.15 -7.04
N TYR A 114 -16.38 -5.17 -6.71
CA TYR A 114 -17.51 -5.21 -7.65
C TYR A 114 -17.97 -3.79 -8.01
N PRO A 115 -17.42 -3.14 -9.04
CA PRO A 115 -18.06 -1.96 -9.61
C PRO A 115 -19.41 -2.33 -10.28
N PHE A 116 -20.22 -1.31 -10.59
CA PHE A 116 -21.42 -1.46 -11.45
C PHE A 116 -21.11 -2.00 -12.86
N SER A 117 -19.83 -2.02 -13.28
CA SER A 117 -19.39 -2.51 -14.59
C SER A 117 -18.23 -3.49 -14.47
N GLN A 118 -18.33 -4.71 -15.02
CA GLN A 118 -17.27 -5.73 -15.02
C GLN A 118 -15.92 -5.16 -15.52
N SER A 119 -15.05 -4.75 -14.59
CA SER A 119 -13.80 -4.08 -14.94
C SER A 119 -12.82 -5.07 -15.54
N ARG A 120 -12.13 -4.64 -16.59
CA ARG A 120 -11.10 -5.43 -17.25
C ARG A 120 -9.83 -5.39 -16.41
N GLN A 121 -9.52 -6.50 -15.76
CA GLN A 121 -8.33 -6.62 -14.92
C GLN A 121 -7.26 -7.46 -15.61
N ASN A 122 -6.02 -7.05 -15.37
CA ASN A 122 -4.83 -7.78 -15.75
C ASN A 122 -4.20 -8.28 -14.45
N ALA A 123 -4.06 -9.60 -14.29
CA ALA A 123 -3.42 -10.19 -13.12
C ALA A 123 -2.52 -11.38 -13.45
N LEU A 124 -1.61 -11.67 -12.53
CA LEU A 124 -0.79 -12.87 -12.50
C LEU A 124 -1.47 -13.92 -11.66
N VAL A 125 -1.64 -15.10 -12.23
CA VAL A 125 -2.29 -16.22 -11.56
C VAL A 125 -1.21 -17.14 -11.01
N TYR A 126 -1.27 -17.35 -9.70
CA TYR A 126 -0.44 -18.27 -8.97
C TYR A 126 -1.30 -19.33 -8.28
N GLN A 127 -0.80 -20.56 -8.19
CA GLN A 127 -1.41 -21.63 -7.42
C GLN A 127 -0.62 -21.84 -6.14
N ALA A 128 -1.25 -21.59 -4.98
CA ALA A 128 -0.64 -21.84 -3.68
C ALA A 128 -0.63 -23.33 -3.35
N ASP A 129 0.47 -23.79 -2.76
CA ASP A 129 0.64 -25.16 -2.29
C ASP A 129 -0.27 -25.46 -1.07
N LYS A 130 -0.66 -24.41 -0.33
CA LYS A 130 -1.62 -24.47 0.79
C LYS A 130 -2.79 -23.53 0.54
N LYS A 131 -4.00 -23.99 0.86
CA LYS A 131 -5.25 -23.22 0.71
C LYS A 131 -5.54 -22.45 2.00
N PRO A 132 -5.93 -21.16 1.93
CA PRO A 132 -6.40 -20.44 3.10
C PRO A 132 -7.84 -20.86 3.43
N GLY A 133 -8.25 -20.72 4.69
CA GLY A 133 -9.64 -20.98 5.09
C GLY A 133 -10.63 -19.92 4.61
N LYS A 134 -10.14 -18.73 4.22
CA LYS A 134 -10.91 -17.62 3.65
C LYS A 134 -10.04 -16.83 2.68
N ALA A 135 -10.67 -16.05 1.80
CA ALA A 135 -9.92 -15.14 0.94
C ALA A 135 -9.04 -14.20 1.79
N THR A 136 -7.80 -13.97 1.34
CA THR A 136 -6.83 -13.17 2.07
C THR A 136 -6.05 -12.26 1.14
N THR A 137 -6.11 -10.96 1.41
CA THR A 137 -5.24 -9.99 0.74
C THR A 137 -3.81 -10.19 1.20
N GLY A 138 -2.90 -10.27 0.24
CA GLY A 138 -1.49 -10.46 0.50
C GLY A 138 -0.61 -9.68 -0.47
N ILE A 139 0.66 -9.67 -0.15
CA ILE A 139 1.74 -9.08 -0.94
C ILE A 139 2.81 -10.12 -1.20
N ALA A 140 3.36 -10.09 -2.41
CA ALA A 140 4.54 -10.87 -2.74
C ALA A 140 5.65 -9.91 -3.11
N LEU A 141 6.87 -10.25 -2.72
CA LEU A 141 8.06 -9.50 -3.06
C LEU A 141 9.01 -10.44 -3.79
N TYR A 142 9.16 -10.25 -5.09
CA TYR A 142 10.04 -11.11 -5.89
C TYR A 142 11.48 -10.58 -5.86
N ASN A 143 12.50 -11.43 -6.08
CA ASN A 143 13.94 -11.10 -5.96
C ASN A 143 14.45 -10.64 -4.57
N TYR A 144 13.61 -10.59 -3.54
CA TYR A 144 14.02 -10.21 -2.19
C TYR A 144 13.61 -11.27 -1.17
N THR A 145 14.41 -11.41 -0.11
CA THR A 145 14.09 -12.32 0.99
C THR A 145 13.46 -11.57 2.15
N VAL A 146 12.22 -11.88 2.48
CA VAL A 146 11.57 -11.39 3.70
C VAL A 146 12.14 -12.12 4.92
N SER A 147 12.59 -11.37 5.92
CA SER A 147 13.09 -11.92 7.19
C SER A 147 11.99 -12.12 8.21
N LYS A 148 11.04 -11.18 8.29
CA LYS A 148 9.96 -11.17 9.27
C LYS A 148 8.81 -10.29 8.80
N ILE A 149 7.60 -10.61 9.25
CA ILE A 149 6.44 -9.74 9.15
C ILE A 149 5.92 -9.42 10.53
N ILE A 150 5.59 -8.14 10.74
CA ILE A 150 4.96 -7.64 11.96
C ILE A 150 3.56 -7.17 11.57
N TYR A 151 2.54 -7.84 12.10
CA TYR A 151 1.13 -7.50 11.88
C TYR A 151 0.66 -6.46 12.88
N PHE A 152 -0.15 -5.52 12.42
CA PHE A 152 -0.76 -4.47 13.23
C PHE A 152 -2.26 -4.71 13.42
N ASN A 153 -2.81 -4.13 14.49
CA ASN A 153 -4.24 -4.16 14.75
C ASN A 153 -4.96 -3.14 13.86
N LYS A 154 -6.26 -3.36 13.61
CA LYS A 154 -7.09 -2.48 12.77
C LYS A 154 -7.25 -1.04 13.31
N ASN A 155 -6.81 -0.79 14.54
CA ASN A 155 -6.85 0.52 15.18
C ASN A 155 -5.50 1.26 15.14
N ASP A 156 -4.42 0.61 14.68
CA ASP A 156 -3.08 1.21 14.66
C ASP A 156 -2.97 2.21 13.52
N LYS A 157 -3.07 3.50 13.84
CA LYS A 157 -2.98 4.57 12.84
C LYS A 157 -1.55 4.79 12.35
N ARG A 158 -1.43 5.06 11.05
CA ARG A 158 -0.21 5.51 10.41
C ARG A 158 0.02 6.98 10.79
N LYS A 159 1.26 7.33 11.14
CA LYS A 159 1.65 8.74 11.29
C LYS A 159 1.77 9.37 9.90
N TYR A 160 1.40 10.63 9.79
CA TYR A 160 1.55 11.40 8.57
C TYR A 160 2.50 12.58 8.80
N SER A 161 3.17 13.01 7.73
CA SER A 161 4.02 14.19 7.67
C SER A 161 3.18 15.47 7.58
N LYS A 162 3.82 16.62 7.84
CA LYS A 162 3.19 17.94 7.65
C LYS A 162 2.76 18.15 6.20
N GLU A 163 3.54 17.65 5.24
CA GLU A 163 3.23 17.78 3.82
C GLU A 163 2.05 16.92 3.40
N GLU A 164 1.96 15.68 3.89
CA GLU A 164 0.77 14.84 3.67
C GLU A 164 -0.49 15.47 4.26
N TYR A 165 -0.39 16.07 5.46
CA TYR A 165 -1.48 16.82 6.06
C TYR A 165 -1.92 17.99 5.18
N ARG A 166 -0.97 18.81 4.73
CA ARG A 166 -1.22 19.96 3.86
C ARG A 166 -1.93 19.54 2.57
N LYS A 167 -1.39 18.55 1.85
CA LYS A 167 -1.96 18.02 0.60
C LYS A 167 -3.37 17.44 0.79
N ALA A 168 -3.57 16.66 1.87
CA ALA A 168 -4.87 16.06 2.16
C ALA A 168 -5.94 17.12 2.48
N MET A 169 -5.61 18.12 3.31
CA MET A 169 -6.55 19.20 3.64
C MET A 169 -6.84 20.12 2.44
N GLU A 170 -5.84 20.35 1.58
CA GLU A 170 -6.04 21.09 0.34
C GLU A 170 -7.00 20.36 -0.62
N ARG A 171 -6.90 19.02 -0.70
CA ARG A 171 -7.84 18.19 -1.47
C ARG A 171 -9.26 18.26 -0.90
N VAL A 172 -9.42 18.14 0.41
CA VAL A 172 -10.72 18.27 1.09
C VAL A 172 -11.35 19.63 0.80
N ARG A 173 -10.58 20.71 0.92
CA ARG A 173 -11.07 22.07 0.65
C ARG A 173 -11.55 22.21 -0.80
N ARG A 174 -10.72 21.79 -1.77
CA ARG A 174 -11.06 21.89 -3.19
C ARG A 174 -12.31 21.08 -3.56
N ASP A 175 -12.46 19.87 -3.01
CA ASP A 175 -13.64 19.06 -3.25
C ASP A 175 -14.92 19.72 -2.71
N ASN A 176 -14.87 20.26 -1.49
CA ASN A 176 -16.01 20.92 -0.87
C ASN A 176 -16.42 22.17 -1.66
N GLU A 177 -15.46 23.02 -2.04
CA GLU A 177 -15.69 24.23 -2.82
C GLU A 177 -16.32 23.91 -4.18
N ALA A 178 -15.76 22.93 -4.92
CA ALA A 178 -16.29 22.53 -6.22
C ALA A 178 -17.73 22.00 -6.11
N LYS A 179 -18.03 21.18 -5.10
CA LYS A 179 -19.38 20.62 -4.91
C LYS A 179 -20.40 21.67 -4.49
N GLU A 180 -20.00 22.64 -3.68
CA GLU A 180 -20.86 23.76 -3.30
C GLU A 180 -21.14 24.66 -4.49
N GLN A 181 -20.13 24.96 -5.32
CA GLN A 181 -20.29 25.79 -6.52
C GLN A 181 -21.15 25.12 -7.59
N HIS A 182 -21.06 23.80 -7.74
CA HIS A 182 -21.75 23.05 -8.79
C HIS A 182 -23.00 22.28 -8.32
N GLY A 183 -23.41 22.43 -7.06
CA GLY A 183 -24.61 21.77 -6.53
C GLY A 183 -24.57 20.23 -6.58
N SER A 184 -23.39 19.63 -6.43
CA SER A 184 -23.22 18.18 -6.54
C SER A 184 -23.91 17.41 -5.41
N THR A 185 -24.57 16.32 -5.74
CA THR A 185 -25.19 15.38 -4.77
C THR A 185 -24.21 14.33 -4.26
N LEU A 186 -22.99 14.26 -4.80
CA LEU A 186 -21.96 13.32 -4.36
C LEU A 186 -21.46 13.68 -2.96
N ALA A 187 -21.22 12.67 -2.13
CA ALA A 187 -20.70 12.86 -0.78
C ALA A 187 -19.35 13.61 -0.81
N LYS A 188 -19.15 14.56 0.11
CA LYS A 188 -17.90 15.33 0.23
C LYS A 188 -16.74 14.47 0.75
N ILE A 189 -15.53 14.72 0.25
CA ILE A 189 -14.31 14.13 0.81
C ILE A 189 -14.12 14.69 2.23
N THR A 190 -13.93 13.82 3.22
CA THR A 190 -13.54 14.23 4.57
C THR A 190 -12.13 13.79 4.91
N LYS A 191 -11.57 14.28 6.02
CA LYS A 191 -10.28 13.80 6.57
C LYS A 191 -10.24 12.26 6.70
N ASN A 192 -11.36 11.64 7.04
CA ASN A 192 -11.46 10.18 7.22
C ASN A 192 -11.25 9.40 5.92
N ASN A 193 -11.35 10.07 4.77
CA ASN A 193 -11.25 9.49 3.44
C ASN A 193 -9.91 9.80 2.75
N THR A 194 -8.91 10.17 3.55
CA THR A 194 -7.58 10.54 3.07
C THR A 194 -6.52 9.69 3.77
N ILE A 195 -5.28 9.81 3.29
CA ILE A 195 -4.09 9.20 3.90
C ILE A 195 -3.93 9.52 5.41
N LEU A 196 -4.55 10.61 5.90
CA LEU A 196 -4.53 10.98 7.32
C LEU A 196 -5.27 9.99 8.23
N ASN A 197 -6.12 9.14 7.66
CA ASN A 197 -6.85 8.10 8.38
C ASN A 197 -6.28 6.69 8.12
N ALA A 198 -5.14 6.58 7.43
CA ALA A 198 -4.54 5.30 7.10
C ALA A 198 -4.23 4.47 8.35
N THR A 199 -4.61 3.20 8.31
CA THR A 199 -4.38 2.20 9.36
C THR A 199 -3.28 1.25 8.89
N LYS A 200 -2.30 0.99 9.75
CA LYS A 200 -1.21 0.04 9.51
C LYS A 200 -1.75 -1.38 9.40
N ARG A 201 -1.19 -2.17 8.48
CA ARG A 201 -1.54 -3.58 8.27
C ARG A 201 -0.37 -4.49 8.59
N ALA A 202 0.75 -4.28 7.92
CA ALA A 202 1.93 -5.12 8.09
C ALA A 202 3.22 -4.32 7.85
N LEU A 203 4.26 -4.61 8.63
CA LEU A 203 5.63 -4.19 8.38
C LEU A 203 6.45 -5.41 7.94
N ILE A 204 6.93 -5.37 6.71
CA ILE A 204 7.78 -6.40 6.11
C ILE A 204 9.23 -6.01 6.32
N LYS A 205 9.97 -6.87 7.02
CA LYS A 205 11.41 -6.76 7.18
C LYS A 205 12.09 -7.49 6.03
N ILE A 206 12.98 -6.81 5.30
CA ILE A 206 13.65 -7.38 4.12
C ILE A 206 15.13 -7.59 4.44
N LYS A 207 15.68 -8.75 4.06
CA LYS A 207 17.11 -9.04 4.27
C LYS A 207 17.97 -8.27 3.26
N LYS A 208 19.16 -7.86 3.71
CA LYS A 208 20.25 -7.32 2.86
C LYS A 208 19.91 -6.01 2.12
N ILE A 209 18.88 -5.28 2.56
CA ILE A 209 18.60 -3.91 2.15
C ILE A 209 18.30 -3.06 3.38
N ASP A 210 18.51 -1.74 3.28
CA ASP A 210 18.35 -0.80 4.40
C ASP A 210 16.89 -0.38 4.65
N TYR A 211 15.95 -0.91 3.85
CA TYR A 211 14.56 -0.49 3.83
C TYR A 211 13.63 -1.63 4.22
N ASP A 212 12.71 -1.34 5.13
CA ASP A 212 11.52 -2.14 5.38
C ASP A 212 10.33 -1.55 4.62
N ILE A 213 9.29 -2.36 4.43
CA ILE A 213 8.04 -1.91 3.80
C ILE A 213 6.92 -1.94 4.83
N LEU A 214 6.35 -0.78 5.15
CA LEU A 214 5.11 -0.67 5.92
C LEU A 214 3.93 -0.51 4.96
N ILE A 215 3.00 -1.44 5.01
CA ILE A 215 1.73 -1.37 4.30
C ILE A 215 0.66 -0.83 5.25
N SER A 216 -0.01 0.23 4.83
CA SER A 216 -1.19 0.78 5.49
C SER A 216 -2.35 0.90 4.49
N THR A 217 -3.57 1.05 4.98
CA THR A 217 -4.75 1.20 4.13
C THR A 217 -5.67 2.31 4.61
N TYR A 218 -6.29 3.04 3.70
CA TYR A 218 -7.49 3.85 3.96
C TYR A 218 -8.48 3.71 2.82
N ARG A 219 -9.73 4.09 3.04
CA ARG A 219 -10.77 4.07 2.01
C ARG A 219 -11.09 5.48 1.55
N THR A 220 -11.02 5.74 0.25
CA THR A 220 -11.48 7.01 -0.32
C THR A 220 -13.00 7.05 -0.37
N HIS A 221 -13.54 8.27 -0.37
CA HIS A 221 -14.96 8.56 -0.55
C HIS A 221 -15.08 9.92 -1.20
N GLY A 222 -16.06 10.14 -2.07
CA GLY A 222 -16.39 11.46 -2.60
C GLY A 222 -15.88 11.79 -3.99
N MET A 223 -15.34 10.84 -4.73
CA MET A 223 -15.45 10.88 -6.18
C MET A 223 -16.65 9.99 -6.59
N GLU A 224 -17.03 9.90 -7.86
CA GLU A 224 -17.89 8.82 -8.37
C GLU A 224 -17.37 7.39 -8.05
N TYR A 225 -16.25 7.30 -7.33
CA TYR A 225 -15.48 6.11 -7.02
C TYR A 225 -15.08 6.12 -5.53
N ALA A 226 -15.37 5.04 -4.81
CA ALA A 226 -14.69 4.67 -3.57
C ALA A 226 -13.61 3.64 -3.90
N SER A 227 -12.45 3.72 -3.23
CA SER A 227 -11.35 2.80 -3.47
C SER A 227 -10.63 2.50 -2.16
N ASP A 228 -10.23 1.24 -1.98
CA ASP A 228 -9.22 0.92 -0.99
C ASP A 228 -7.86 1.38 -1.52
N VAL A 229 -7.19 2.20 -0.72
CA VAL A 229 -5.87 2.74 -1.05
C VAL A 229 -4.84 2.05 -0.18
N TYR A 230 -3.87 1.42 -0.83
CA TYR A 230 -2.71 0.82 -0.20
C TYR A 230 -1.57 1.83 -0.16
N VAL A 231 -1.19 2.24 1.04
CA VAL A 231 -0.08 3.14 1.31
C VAL A 231 1.15 2.28 1.59
N VAL A 232 2.18 2.42 0.74
CA VAL A 232 3.44 1.70 0.80
C VAL A 232 4.51 2.69 1.27
N ASP A 233 4.95 2.53 2.52
CA ASP A 233 6.04 3.30 3.08
C ASP A 233 7.34 2.50 3.04
N PHE A 234 8.39 3.12 2.52
CA PHE A 234 9.75 2.66 2.64
C PHE A 234 10.34 3.24 3.92
N VAL A 235 10.69 2.37 4.87
CA VAL A 235 11.13 2.75 6.22
C VAL A 235 12.59 2.41 6.38
N LYS A 236 13.43 3.43 6.62
CA LYS A 236 14.85 3.29 6.93
C LYS A 236 15.09 3.70 8.38
N HIS A 237 15.69 2.81 9.18
CA HIS A 237 15.97 3.05 10.61
C HIS A 237 14.75 3.57 11.42
N GLY A 238 13.54 3.14 11.07
CA GLY A 238 12.30 3.57 11.73
C GLY A 238 11.69 4.88 11.21
N THR A 239 12.34 5.53 10.25
CA THR A 239 11.85 6.76 9.59
C THR A 239 11.31 6.44 8.21
N VAL A 240 10.15 6.99 7.88
CA VAL A 240 9.59 6.90 6.51
C VAL A 240 10.39 7.81 5.60
N VAL A 241 11.03 7.24 4.58
CA VAL A 241 11.83 8.00 3.60
C VAL A 241 11.10 8.20 2.27
N MET A 242 10.14 7.34 1.96
CA MET A 242 9.30 7.47 0.78
C MET A 242 7.94 6.84 1.06
N THR A 243 6.89 7.49 0.55
CA THR A 243 5.51 7.00 0.58
C THR A 243 4.96 6.94 -0.83
N LYS A 244 4.28 5.85 -1.15
CA LYS A 244 3.63 5.60 -2.43
C LYS A 244 2.20 5.10 -2.18
N GLU A 245 1.26 5.47 -3.04
CA GLU A 245 -0.14 5.07 -2.93
C GLU A 245 -0.53 4.24 -4.16
N LYS A 246 -1.08 3.05 -3.95
CA LYS A 246 -1.85 2.32 -4.97
C LYS A 246 -3.32 2.46 -4.66
N HIS A 247 -4.02 3.11 -5.59
CA HIS A 247 -5.48 3.12 -5.61
C HIS A 247 -5.95 1.80 -6.22
N ASN A 248 -6.74 1.06 -5.46
CA ASN A 248 -7.46 -0.09 -5.98
C ASN A 248 -8.81 0.38 -6.51
N SER A 249 -8.78 1.03 -7.66
CA SER A 249 -9.94 1.59 -8.34
C SER A 249 -10.41 0.62 -9.42
N ASP A 250 -11.18 -0.38 -9.02
CA ASP A 250 -11.75 -1.36 -9.94
C ASP A 250 -13.03 -0.88 -10.64
N GLY A 251 -13.36 0.41 -10.60
CA GLY A 251 -14.47 1.00 -11.36
C GLY A 251 -15.50 1.73 -10.49
N PRO A 252 -16.54 2.34 -11.09
CA PRO A 252 -17.55 3.13 -10.39
C PRO A 252 -18.39 2.28 -9.43
N TYR A 253 -18.65 2.85 -8.25
CA TYR A 253 -19.61 2.35 -7.26
C TYR A 253 -20.97 2.99 -7.45
#